data_AF-A0A1J3CIE5-F1
#
_entry.id   AF-A0A1J3CIE5-F1
#
_cell.length_a   1.000
_cell.length_b   1.000
_cell.length_c   1.000
_cell.angle_alpha   90.00
_cell.angle_beta   90.00
_cell.angle_gamma   90.00
#
_symmetry.space_group_name_H-M   'P 1'
#
loop_
_entity.id
_entity.type
_entity.pdbx_description
1 polymer ?
#
loop_
_entity_poly.entity_id
_entity_poly.type
_entity_poly.pdbx_seq_one_letter_code
_entity_poly.pdbx_strand_id
1 'polypeptide(L)'
;EHIRKTQERSFVLKVSALEIYNETVVDLLNRDTGPLRLLDDPEKGTIVENLVEEMVESRQHLQHLIGICEAQRQVGETALNDKSSRSHQIIRLTIQSSLREIAGHVQSFMATLNLVDLAGSERACQTNTDGLRFKEGSHINRSLLTLTTVIRKLSSGRKSDHVPYRDSKLTRILQNSLGGNARTAIICTISPALSHVEQT
;
A
#
# COMPACT_ATOMS: atom_id res chain seq x y z
N GLU A 1 12.96 15.04 15.59
CA GLU A 1 13.80 14.74 16.77
C GLU A 1 14.86 13.69 16.55
N HIS A 2 14.59 12.38 16.41
CA HIS A 2 15.65 11.35 16.32
C HIS A 2 16.68 11.60 15.21
N ILE A 3 16.21 11.85 13.98
CA ILE A 3 17.07 12.16 12.82
C ILE A 3 17.97 13.38 13.08
N ARG A 4 17.47 14.41 13.77
CA ARG A 4 18.26 15.62 14.09
C ARG A 4 19.29 15.36 15.19
N LYS A 5 19.04 14.39 16.07
CA LYS A 5 19.90 14.04 17.21
C LYS A 5 21.01 13.06 16.82
N THR A 6 20.88 12.31 15.72
CA THR A 6 21.87 11.33 15.27
C THR A 6 22.76 11.89 14.16
N GLN A 7 23.72 12.74 14.53
CA GLN A 7 24.59 13.45 13.56
C GLN A 7 25.59 12.53 12.83
N GLU A 8 25.92 11.38 13.43
CA GLU A 8 26.83 10.37 12.86
C GLU A 8 26.26 9.67 11.61
N ARG A 9 24.96 9.86 11.34
CA ARG A 9 24.27 9.23 10.21
C ARG A 9 23.67 10.27 9.28
N SER A 10 23.69 9.98 7.99
CA SER A 10 22.89 10.66 6.98
C SER A 10 21.58 9.88 6.81
N PHE A 11 20.48 10.62 6.69
CA PHE A 11 19.16 10.05 6.48
C PHE A 11 18.59 10.62 5.19
N VAL A 12 18.06 9.73 4.35
CA VAL A 12 17.31 10.09 3.15
C VAL A 12 15.91 9.51 3.30
N LEU A 13 14.90 10.36 3.19
CA LEU A 13 13.50 9.96 3.22
C LEU A 13 12.93 10.09 1.83
N LYS A 14 12.22 9.05 1.40
CA LYS A 14 11.48 9.04 0.13
C LYS A 14 10.05 8.65 0.35
N VAL A 15 9.15 9.24 -0.42
CA VAL A 15 7.73 8.88 -0.44
C VAL A 15 7.36 8.40 -1.83
N SER A 16 6.62 7.30 -1.88
CA SER A 16 5.88 6.88 -3.06
C SER A 16 4.44 6.61 -2.66
N ALA A 17 3.51 6.78 -3.59
CA ALA A 17 2.10 6.52 -3.34
C ALA A 17 1.46 5.89 -4.56
N LEU A 18 0.64 4.87 -4.34
CA LEU A 18 -0.05 4.15 -5.41
C LEU A 18 -1.50 3.82 -5.04
N GLU A 19 -2.31 3.70 -6.08
CA GLU A 19 -3.71 3.26 -6.01
C GLU A 19 -3.82 1.92 -6.73
N ILE A 20 -4.52 0.96 -6.12
CA ILE A 20 -4.88 -0.31 -6.74
C ILE A 20 -6.38 -0.31 -6.93
N TYR A 21 -6.81 -0.17 -8.19
CA TYR A 21 -8.20 -0.20 -8.59
C TYR A 21 -8.39 -1.26 -9.67
N ASN A 22 -9.32 -2.20 -9.47
CA ASN A 22 -9.61 -3.26 -10.42
C ASN A 22 -8.35 -4.02 -10.92
N GLU A 23 -7.47 -4.43 -9.98
CA GLU A 23 -6.16 -5.05 -10.28
C GLU A 23 -5.29 -4.21 -11.24
N THR A 24 -5.49 -2.90 -11.31
CA THR A 24 -4.65 -1.94 -12.03
C THR A 24 -3.96 -1.07 -11.00
N VAL A 25 -2.64 -0.91 -11.14
CA VAL A 25 -1.82 -0.10 -10.24
C VAL A 25 -1.56 1.22 -10.92
N VAL A 26 -1.79 2.33 -10.23
CA VAL A 26 -1.56 3.69 -10.76
C VAL A 26 -0.75 4.48 -9.74
N ASP A 27 0.16 5.31 -10.23
CA ASP A 27 0.91 6.25 -9.39
C ASP A 27 0.02 7.42 -8.94
N LEU A 28 0.00 7.72 -7.64
CA LEU A 28 -0.75 8.84 -7.07
C LEU A 28 0.03 10.17 -7.11
N LEU A 29 1.35 10.13 -7.25
CA LEU A 29 2.20 11.31 -7.42
C LEU A 29 2.31 11.73 -8.90
N ASN A 30 2.19 10.78 -9.83
CA ASN A 30 2.21 11.06 -11.27
C ASN A 30 1.26 10.15 -12.07
N ARG A 31 -0.02 10.53 -12.18
CA ARG A 31 -1.02 9.75 -12.91
C ARG A 31 -0.79 9.66 -14.43
N ASP A 32 0.03 10.54 -15.02
CA ASP A 32 0.27 10.58 -16.47
C ASP A 32 1.08 9.38 -16.97
N THR A 33 1.78 8.67 -16.07
CA THR A 33 2.48 7.42 -16.37
C THR A 33 1.57 6.26 -16.76
N GLY A 34 0.27 6.34 -16.43
CA GLY A 34 -0.69 5.29 -16.70
C GLY A 34 -0.50 4.05 -15.79
N PRO A 35 -0.95 2.86 -16.22
CA PRO A 35 -0.94 1.67 -15.37
C PRO A 35 0.47 1.10 -15.19
N LEU A 36 0.89 0.95 -13.93
CA LEU A 36 2.19 0.43 -13.54
C LEU A 36 2.22 -1.12 -13.53
N ARG A 37 3.40 -1.66 -13.82
CA ARG A 37 3.67 -3.11 -13.82
C ARG A 37 4.41 -3.51 -12.56
N LEU A 38 4.22 -4.76 -12.13
CA LEU A 38 4.98 -5.35 -11.05
C LEU A 38 6.07 -6.25 -11.62
N LEU A 39 7.30 -6.07 -11.14
CA LEU A 39 8.44 -6.90 -11.47
C LEU A 39 8.91 -7.64 -10.21
N ASP A 40 9.57 -8.78 -10.39
CA ASP A 40 10.17 -9.54 -9.31
C ASP A 40 11.68 -9.26 -9.31
N ASP A 41 12.20 -8.66 -8.25
CA ASP A 41 13.62 -8.42 -8.01
C ASP A 41 14.19 -9.51 -7.08
N PRO A 42 15.34 -10.13 -7.40
CA PRO A 42 15.92 -11.21 -6.60
C PRO A 42 16.26 -10.83 -5.16
N GLU A 43 16.60 -9.56 -4.91
CA GLU A 43 17.02 -9.07 -3.59
C GLU A 43 15.89 -8.32 -2.87
N LYS A 44 15.13 -7.50 -3.60
CA LYS A 44 14.11 -6.61 -3.04
C LYS A 44 12.71 -7.23 -3.03
N GLY A 45 12.50 -8.33 -3.75
CA GLY A 45 11.19 -8.94 -3.93
C GLY A 45 10.34 -8.20 -4.96
N THR A 46 9.04 -8.09 -4.73
CA THR A 46 8.14 -7.42 -5.69
C THR A 46 8.41 -5.91 -5.74
N ILE A 47 8.77 -5.39 -6.92
CA ILE A 47 8.95 -3.96 -7.21
C ILE A 47 7.86 -3.46 -8.17
N VAL A 48 7.53 -2.18 -8.09
CA VAL A 48 6.59 -1.52 -9.01
C VAL A 48 7.42 -0.68 -9.99
N GLU A 49 7.33 -1.01 -11.28
CA GLU A 49 8.08 -0.34 -12.34
C GLU A 49 7.58 1.09 -12.52
N ASN A 50 8.50 2.05 -12.70
CA ASN A 50 8.24 3.48 -12.93
C ASN A 50 7.42 4.17 -11.84
N LEU A 51 7.34 3.61 -10.62
CA LEU A 51 6.75 4.29 -9.48
C LEU A 51 7.64 5.47 -9.07
N VAL A 52 7.05 6.67 -9.00
CA VAL A 52 7.74 7.88 -8.59
C VAL A 52 8.07 7.81 -7.10
N GLU A 53 9.34 8.07 -6.77
CA GLU A 53 9.82 8.25 -5.40
C GLU A 53 10.29 9.69 -5.20
N GLU A 54 9.50 10.49 -4.49
CA GLU A 54 9.83 11.87 -4.17
C GLU A 54 10.68 11.98 -2.90
N MET A 55 11.74 12.79 -2.93
CA MET A 55 12.60 13.03 -1.77
C MET A 55 11.94 14.00 -0.80
N VAL A 56 11.84 13.60 0.47
CA VAL A 56 11.22 14.42 1.52
C VAL A 56 12.26 15.35 2.14
N GLU A 57 12.09 16.64 1.90
CA GLU A 57 13.00 17.67 2.40
C GLU A 57 12.59 18.21 3.78
N SER A 58 11.29 18.20 4.07
CA SER A 58 10.74 18.76 5.31
C SER A 58 9.44 18.08 5.70
N ARG A 59 8.99 18.29 6.95
CA ARG A 59 7.68 17.82 7.42
C ARG A 59 6.55 18.42 6.60
N GLN A 60 6.66 19.69 6.26
CA GLN A 60 5.68 20.41 5.45
C GLN A 60 5.62 19.83 4.03
N HIS A 61 6.78 19.50 3.45
CA HIS A 61 6.83 18.83 2.15
C HIS A 61 6.16 17.45 2.20
N LEU A 62 6.41 16.64 3.25
CA LEU A 62 5.72 15.37 3.44
C LEU A 62 4.19 15.54 3.52
N GLN A 63 3.72 16.51 4.33
CA GLN A 63 2.29 16.80 4.45
C GLN A 63 1.68 17.24 3.12
N HIS A 64 2.41 18.03 2.34
CA HIS A 64 1.99 18.44 1.01
C HIS A 64 1.86 17.25 0.06
N LEU A 65 2.86 16.35 0.02
CA LEU A 65 2.82 15.13 -0.82
C LEU A 65 1.64 14.22 -0.44
N ILE A 66 1.37 14.05 0.86
CA ILE A 66 0.18 13.31 1.33
C ILE A 66 -1.11 14.01 0.86
N GLY A 67 -1.19 15.33 0.98
CA GLY A 67 -2.34 16.11 0.48
C GLY A 67 -2.56 15.99 -1.03
N ILE A 68 -1.50 15.90 -1.83
CA ILE A 68 -1.60 15.60 -3.27
C ILE A 68 -2.23 14.23 -3.47
N CYS A 69 -1.78 13.20 -2.74
CA CYS A 69 -2.32 11.85 -2.84
C CYS A 69 -3.81 11.78 -2.48
N GLU A 70 -4.22 12.51 -1.44
CA GLU A 70 -5.62 12.63 -1.02
C GLU A 70 -6.47 13.35 -2.08
N ALA A 71 -6.00 14.48 -2.62
CA ALA A 71 -6.70 15.20 -3.68
C ALA A 71 -6.85 14.35 -4.95
N GLN A 72 -5.80 13.61 -5.32
CA GLN A 72 -5.84 12.67 -6.45
C GLN A 72 -6.83 11.53 -6.25
N ARG A 73 -7.12 11.14 -5.01
CA ARG A 73 -8.21 10.21 -4.68
C ARG A 73 -9.57 10.85 -4.94
N GLN A 74 -9.80 12.05 -4.40
CA GLN A 74 -11.08 12.77 -4.51
C GLN A 74 -11.47 13.09 -5.95
N VAL A 75 -10.50 13.40 -6.82
CA VAL A 75 -10.77 13.59 -8.26
C VAL A 75 -11.22 12.28 -8.91
N GLY A 76 -10.65 11.14 -8.50
CA GLY A 76 -11.10 9.81 -8.93
C GLY A 76 -12.51 9.46 -8.44
N GLU A 77 -12.91 9.96 -7.27
CA GLU A 77 -14.24 9.75 -6.67
C GLU A 77 -15.33 10.56 -7.38
N THR A 78 -15.04 11.81 -7.73
CA THR A 78 -16.00 12.75 -8.33
C THR A 78 -16.25 12.51 -9.82
N ALA A 79 -15.28 11.97 -10.55
CA ALA A 79 -15.43 11.73 -12.00
C ALA A 79 -16.33 10.52 -12.34
N LEU A 80 -16.51 9.52 -11.46
CA LEU A 80 -17.10 8.22 -11.82
C LEU A 80 -17.99 7.51 -10.76
N ASN A 81 -18.48 8.21 -9.73
CA ASN A 81 -19.15 7.68 -8.51
C ASN A 81 -18.21 6.92 -7.55
N ASP A 82 -18.50 7.09 -6.26
CA ASP A 82 -17.93 6.50 -5.02
C ASP A 82 -16.81 5.44 -5.17
N LYS A 83 -15.69 5.87 -5.78
CA LYS A 83 -14.50 5.05 -5.97
C LYS A 83 -13.73 4.85 -4.65
N SER A 84 -14.04 5.66 -3.64
CA SER A 84 -13.41 5.67 -2.31
C SER A 84 -13.50 4.31 -1.62
N SER A 85 -14.62 3.60 -1.81
CA SER A 85 -14.87 2.27 -1.25
C SER A 85 -14.27 1.14 -2.08
N ARG A 86 -13.67 1.44 -3.24
CA ARG A 86 -13.39 0.47 -4.31
C ARG A 86 -11.94 0.40 -4.78
N SER A 87 -11.08 1.25 -4.23
CA SER A 87 -9.65 1.24 -4.50
C SER A 87 -8.87 1.12 -3.21
N HIS A 88 -7.78 0.37 -3.24
CA HIS A 88 -6.81 0.36 -2.15
C HIS A 88 -5.77 1.45 -2.38
N GLN A 89 -5.37 2.17 -1.34
CA GLN A 89 -4.27 3.13 -1.40
C GLN A 89 -3.10 2.64 -0.57
N ILE A 90 -1.89 2.84 -1.08
CA ILE A 90 -0.65 2.54 -0.36
C ILE A 90 0.24 3.77 -0.44
N ILE A 91 0.50 4.39 0.71
CA ILE A 91 1.53 5.42 0.88
C ILE A 91 2.73 4.75 1.53
N ARG A 92 3.87 4.80 0.86
CA ARG A 92 5.11 4.19 1.30
C ARG A 92 6.12 5.27 1.65
N LEU A 93 6.60 5.22 2.90
CA LEU A 93 7.72 6.02 3.37
C LEU A 93 8.96 5.12 3.48
N THR A 94 9.97 5.38 2.65
CA THR A 94 11.26 4.70 2.69
C THR A 94 12.27 5.59 3.41
N ILE A 95 12.94 5.04 4.42
CA ILE A 95 13.97 5.72 5.19
C ILE A 95 15.28 4.97 4.98
N GLN A 96 16.24 5.63 4.36
CA GLN A 96 17.60 5.14 4.23
C GLN A 96 18.48 5.86 5.24
N SER A 97 19.31 5.11 5.95
CA SER A 97 20.27 5.61 6.93
C SER A 97 21.65 5.08 6.63
N SER A 98 22.65 5.95 6.53
CA SER A 98 24.05 5.59 6.26
C SER A 98 24.99 6.31 7.22
N LEU A 99 26.08 5.67 7.63
CA LEU A 99 27.11 6.30 8.48
C LEU A 99 27.90 7.36 7.68
N ARG A 100 28.13 8.53 8.29
CA ARG A 100 28.88 9.65 7.70
C ARG A 100 30.38 9.49 7.99
N GLU A 101 31.06 8.62 7.24
CA GLU A 101 32.50 8.31 7.28
C GLU A 101 32.90 7.07 8.09
N ILE A 102 33.07 5.94 7.39
CA ILE A 102 34.23 5.06 7.56
C ILE A 102 34.67 4.63 6.16
N ALA A 103 35.90 4.96 5.78
CA ALA A 103 36.50 4.53 4.53
C ALA A 103 36.40 3.00 4.38
N GLY A 104 35.64 2.54 3.38
CA GLY A 104 35.65 1.15 2.92
C GLY A 104 34.42 0.30 3.23
N HIS A 105 33.59 0.64 4.23
CA HIS A 105 32.34 -0.08 4.51
C HIS A 105 31.19 0.87 4.87
N VAL A 106 30.36 1.19 3.88
CA VAL A 106 29.12 1.95 4.10
C VAL A 106 28.05 0.98 4.62
N GLN A 107 27.91 0.86 5.94
CA GLN A 107 26.76 0.18 6.50
C GLN A 107 25.52 1.07 6.30
N SER A 108 24.75 0.77 5.26
CA SER A 108 23.47 1.41 4.98
C SER A 108 22.32 0.53 5.44
N PHE A 109 21.38 1.13 6.17
CA PHE A 109 20.13 0.51 6.56
C PHE A 109 18.99 1.11 5.76
N MET A 110 18.06 0.28 5.33
CA MET A 110 16.83 0.71 4.69
C MET A 110 15.65 0.19 5.49
N ALA A 111 14.71 1.08 5.82
CA ALA A 111 13.46 0.74 6.47
C ALA A 111 12.31 1.29 5.62
N THR A 112 11.19 0.58 5.61
CA THR A 112 10.01 0.96 4.85
C THR A 112 8.79 0.89 5.74
N LEU A 113 8.03 1.98 5.78
CA LEU A 113 6.71 2.05 6.40
C LEU A 113 5.67 2.11 5.28
N ASN A 114 4.72 1.17 5.28
CA ASN A 114 3.57 1.20 4.37
C ASN A 114 2.33 1.57 5.18
N LEU A 115 1.68 2.67 4.80
CA LEU A 115 0.35 3.05 5.27
C LEU A 115 -0.63 2.61 4.18
N VAL A 116 -1.50 1.67 4.52
CA VAL A 116 -2.42 1.04 3.57
C VAL A 116 -3.83 1.41 3.99
N ASP A 117 -4.56 2.06 3.10
CA ASP A 117 -6.01 2.22 3.20
C ASP A 117 -6.68 1.20 2.30
N LEU A 118 -7.51 0.35 2.89
CA LEU A 118 -8.14 -0.75 2.19
C LEU A 118 -9.54 -0.35 1.75
N ALA A 119 -9.90 -0.77 0.53
CA ALA A 119 -11.26 -0.68 0.02
C ALA A 119 -12.25 -1.41 0.95
N GLY A 120 -13.52 -1.03 0.87
CA GLY A 120 -14.59 -1.70 1.58
C GLY A 120 -14.78 -3.15 1.09
N SER A 121 -15.25 -4.02 1.99
CA SER A 121 -15.51 -5.44 1.73
C SER A 121 -16.97 -5.73 1.37
N GLU A 122 -17.72 -4.71 0.94
CA GLU A 122 -19.16 -4.83 0.74
C GLU A 122 -19.52 -5.93 -0.29
N ARG A 123 -20.60 -6.66 0.02
CA ARG A 123 -21.08 -7.74 -0.84
C ARG A 123 -21.77 -7.15 -2.07
N ALA A 124 -21.31 -7.57 -3.25
CA ALA A 124 -21.88 -7.20 -4.55
C ALA A 124 -23.40 -7.49 -4.68
N CYS A 125 -23.97 -8.37 -3.84
CA CYS A 125 -25.41 -8.70 -3.86
C CYS A 125 -26.33 -7.59 -3.33
N GLN A 126 -25.82 -6.60 -2.58
CA GLN A 126 -26.68 -5.52 -2.05
C GLN A 126 -26.92 -4.40 -3.07
N THR A 127 -26.26 -4.43 -4.23
CA THR A 127 -26.39 -3.40 -5.26
C THR A 127 -26.84 -4.04 -6.57
N ASN A 128 -28.04 -3.68 -7.05
CA ASN A 128 -28.52 -4.00 -8.41
C ASN A 128 -27.65 -3.29 -9.45
N THR A 129 -26.44 -3.79 -9.70
CA THR A 129 -25.45 -3.09 -10.52
C THR A 129 -25.08 -3.87 -11.76
N ASP A 130 -25.12 -3.16 -12.89
CA ASP A 130 -24.76 -3.62 -14.23
C ASP A 130 -23.44 -4.40 -14.29
N GLY A 131 -23.31 -5.32 -15.25
CA GLY A 131 -22.25 -6.33 -15.31
C GLY A 131 -20.78 -5.85 -15.24
N LEU A 132 -20.50 -4.57 -15.52
CA LEU A 132 -19.17 -3.97 -15.31
C LEU A 132 -18.87 -3.73 -13.82
N ARG A 133 -19.85 -3.21 -13.06
CA ARG A 133 -19.75 -3.00 -11.61
C ARG A 133 -19.69 -4.32 -10.83
N PHE A 134 -20.36 -5.36 -11.33
CA PHE A 134 -20.24 -6.71 -10.74
C PHE A 134 -18.82 -7.28 -10.85
N LYS A 135 -18.17 -7.12 -12.01
CA LYS A 135 -16.77 -7.53 -12.20
C LYS A 135 -15.82 -6.75 -11.29
N GLU A 136 -16.03 -5.43 -11.17
CA GLU A 136 -15.26 -4.55 -10.29
C GLU A 136 -15.36 -4.97 -8.81
N GLY A 137 -16.59 -5.18 -8.31
CA GLY A 137 -16.83 -5.69 -6.95
C GLY A 137 -16.21 -7.06 -6.70
N SER A 138 -16.14 -7.92 -7.73
CA SER A 138 -15.45 -9.21 -7.64
C SER A 138 -13.93 -9.05 -7.46
N HIS A 139 -13.30 -8.03 -8.04
CA HIS A 139 -11.85 -7.81 -7.92
C HIS A 139 -11.46 -7.24 -6.56
N ILE A 140 -12.25 -6.31 -6.01
CA ILE A 140 -12.05 -5.75 -4.66
C ILE A 140 -12.14 -6.87 -3.62
N ASN A 141 -13.23 -7.63 -3.66
CA ASN A 141 -13.44 -8.76 -2.76
C ASN A 141 -12.36 -9.83 -2.92
N ARG A 142 -11.85 -10.06 -4.14
CA ARG A 142 -10.73 -10.98 -4.35
C ARG A 142 -9.47 -10.51 -3.64
N SER A 143 -9.08 -9.24 -3.79
CA SER A 143 -7.87 -8.72 -3.14
C SER A 143 -7.93 -8.79 -1.61
N LEU A 144 -9.09 -8.49 -0.99
CA LEU A 144 -9.29 -8.59 0.46
C LEU A 144 -9.36 -10.04 0.96
N LEU A 145 -9.99 -10.94 0.20
CA LEU A 145 -10.03 -12.38 0.51
C LEU A 145 -8.63 -12.99 0.44
N THR A 146 -7.86 -12.63 -0.58
CA THR A 146 -6.46 -13.07 -0.71
C THR A 146 -5.62 -12.54 0.45
N LEU A 147 -5.77 -11.27 0.82
CA LEU A 147 -5.08 -10.68 1.98
C LEU A 147 -5.39 -11.45 3.26
N THR A 148 -6.67 -11.73 3.53
CA THR A 148 -7.11 -12.52 4.68
C THR A 148 -6.52 -13.93 4.66
N THR A 149 -6.49 -14.57 3.49
CA THR A 149 -5.92 -15.90 3.31
C THR A 149 -4.42 -15.92 3.58
N VAL A 150 -3.68 -14.91 3.10
CA VAL A 150 -2.25 -14.74 3.34
C VAL A 150 -1.97 -14.56 4.84
N ILE A 151 -2.69 -13.65 5.51
CA ILE A 151 -2.54 -13.41 6.96
C ILE A 151 -2.81 -14.70 7.74
N ARG A 152 -3.91 -15.40 7.44
CA ARG A 152 -4.27 -16.66 8.12
C ARG A 152 -3.22 -17.74 7.94
N LYS A 153 -2.65 -17.88 6.75
CA LYS A 153 -1.57 -18.86 6.51
C LYS A 153 -0.33 -18.51 7.30
N LEU A 154 0.06 -17.23 7.33
CA LEU A 154 1.21 -16.76 8.10
C LEU A 154 1.02 -16.91 9.60
N SER A 155 -0.19 -16.67 10.11
CA SER A 155 -0.49 -16.83 11.54
C SER A 155 -0.55 -18.30 11.98
N SER A 156 -0.84 -19.23 11.06
CA SER A 156 -0.94 -20.65 11.38
C SER A 156 0.39 -21.33 11.71
N GLY A 157 1.54 -20.66 11.45
CA GLY A 157 2.88 -21.15 11.78
C GLY A 157 3.34 -22.38 10.98
N ARG A 158 2.52 -22.88 10.05
CA ARG A 158 2.84 -24.04 9.21
C ARG A 158 3.80 -23.62 8.09
N LYS A 159 5.10 -23.80 8.34
CA LYS A 159 6.19 -23.42 7.40
C LYS A 159 6.13 -24.08 6.02
N SER A 160 5.33 -25.13 5.83
CA SER A 160 5.27 -25.90 4.58
C SER A 160 4.15 -25.48 3.61
N ASP A 161 3.24 -24.60 4.01
CA ASP A 161 2.13 -24.20 3.13
C ASP A 161 2.52 -23.01 2.24
N HIS A 162 2.36 -23.18 0.93
CA HIS A 162 2.53 -22.10 -0.04
C HIS A 162 1.60 -20.92 0.30
N VAL A 163 2.18 -19.72 0.47
CA VAL A 163 1.44 -18.48 0.74
C VAL A 163 1.12 -17.78 -0.60
N PRO A 164 -0.17 -17.58 -0.93
CA PRO A 164 -0.60 -17.12 -2.25
C PRO A 164 -0.47 -15.59 -2.42
N TYR A 165 0.73 -15.04 -2.23
CA TYR A 165 0.96 -13.60 -2.43
C TYR A 165 0.61 -13.15 -3.85
N ARG A 166 0.74 -14.05 -4.83
CA ARG A 166 0.57 -13.77 -6.26
C ARG A 166 -0.88 -13.62 -6.72
N ASP A 167 -1.85 -14.01 -5.90
CA ASP A 167 -3.27 -14.04 -6.28
C ASP A 167 -3.92 -12.64 -6.33
N SER A 168 -3.27 -11.61 -5.78
CA SER A 168 -3.67 -10.22 -5.94
C SER A 168 -2.45 -9.29 -6.01
N LYS A 169 -2.54 -8.19 -6.77
CA LYS A 169 -1.46 -7.19 -6.81
C LYS A 169 -1.21 -6.55 -5.43
N LEU A 170 -2.25 -6.39 -4.62
CA LEU A 170 -2.15 -5.91 -3.24
C LEU A 170 -1.22 -6.79 -2.40
N THR A 171 -1.47 -8.11 -2.37
CA THR A 171 -0.64 -9.04 -1.57
C THR A 171 0.76 -9.24 -2.13
N ARG A 172 0.97 -9.05 -3.44
CA ARG A 172 2.33 -9.02 -4.02
C ARG A 172 3.11 -7.81 -3.54
N ILE A 173 2.52 -6.61 -3.61
CA ILE A 173 3.16 -5.36 -3.18
C ILE A 173 3.46 -5.39 -1.67
N LEU A 174 2.57 -5.99 -0.88
CA LEU A 174 2.69 -6.08 0.58
C LEU A 174 3.43 -7.34 1.07
N GLN A 175 3.97 -8.18 0.18
CA GLN A 175 4.61 -9.44 0.53
C GLN A 175 5.67 -9.28 1.62
N ASN A 176 6.55 -8.29 1.50
CA ASN A 176 7.60 -8.00 2.48
C ASN A 176 7.03 -7.46 3.81
N SER A 177 5.88 -6.79 3.78
CA SER A 177 5.22 -6.29 5.00
C SER A 177 4.48 -7.39 5.76
N LEU A 178 3.93 -8.38 5.05
CA LEU A 178 3.13 -9.44 5.65
C LEU A 178 3.98 -10.61 6.15
N GLY A 179 4.91 -11.12 5.34
CA GLY A 179 5.69 -12.33 5.66
C GLY A 179 7.19 -12.12 5.85
N GLY A 180 7.70 -10.90 5.65
CA GLY A 180 9.12 -10.57 5.81
C GLY A 180 9.51 -10.20 7.25
N ASN A 181 10.69 -9.60 7.39
CA ASN A 181 11.11 -8.95 8.63
C ASN A 181 10.36 -7.61 8.81
N ALA A 182 9.07 -7.70 9.12
CA ALA A 182 8.18 -6.56 9.22
C ALA A 182 7.25 -6.71 10.42
N ARG A 183 6.77 -5.57 10.93
CA ARG A 183 5.69 -5.51 11.90
C ARG A 183 4.47 -4.98 11.18
N THR A 184 3.38 -5.74 11.20
CA THR A 184 2.11 -5.35 10.61
C THR A 184 1.08 -5.15 11.71
N ALA A 185 0.39 -4.02 11.66
CA ALA A 185 -0.78 -3.71 12.48
C ALA A 185 -1.97 -3.45 11.55
N ILE A 186 -3.13 -3.99 11.90
CA ILE A 186 -4.39 -3.78 11.19
C ILE A 186 -5.31 -3.02 12.13
N ILE A 187 -5.83 -1.89 11.64
CA ILE A 187 -6.78 -1.06 12.38
C ILE A 187 -8.15 -1.29 11.75
N CYS A 188 -9.04 -1.97 12.46
CA CYS A 188 -10.43 -2.15 12.04
C CYS A 188 -11.27 -0.99 12.58
N THR A 189 -11.98 -0.30 11.70
CA THR A 189 -12.91 0.78 12.06
C THR A 189 -14.34 0.25 11.98
N ILE A 190 -15.14 0.55 13.01
CA ILE A 190 -16.51 0.04 13.16
C ILE A 190 -17.42 1.23 13.45
N SER A 191 -18.59 1.27 12.80
CA SER A 191 -19.63 2.25 13.10
C SER A 191 -20.64 1.67 14.10
N PRO A 192 -20.98 2.40 15.19
CA PRO A 192 -22.00 1.94 16.14
C PRO A 192 -23.44 2.11 15.62
N ALA A 193 -23.64 2.63 14.39
CA ALA A 193 -24.96 2.89 13.84
C ALA A 193 -25.71 1.59 13.52
N LEU A 194 -27.00 1.54 13.86
CA LEU A 194 -27.89 0.40 13.56
C LEU A 194 -27.92 0.05 12.06
N SER A 195 -27.76 1.05 11.19
CA SER A 195 -27.70 0.87 9.73
C SER A 195 -26.49 0.05 9.26
N HIS A 196 -25.44 -0.08 10.08
CA HIS A 196 -24.18 -0.77 9.72
C HIS A 196 -23.96 -2.07 10.53
N VAL A 197 -24.99 -2.56 11.23
CA VAL A 197 -24.89 -3.78 12.07
C VAL A 197 -24.52 -5.02 11.24
N GLU A 198 -25.00 -5.15 10.00
CA GLU A 198 -24.60 -6.28 9.13
C GLU A 198 -23.16 -6.18 8.62
N GLN A 199 -22.55 -5.00 8.71
CA GLN A 199 -21.18 -4.71 8.25
C GLN A 199 -20.15 -4.68 9.41
N THR A 200 -20.64 -4.83 10.65
CA THR A 200 -19.87 -4.80 11.90
C THR A 200 -19.71 -6.21 12.46
#